data_AF-A0AAD6NR36-F1
#
_entry.id   AF-A0AAD6NR36-F1
#
_cell.length_a   1.000
_cell.length_b   1.000
_cell.length_c   1.000
_cell.angle_alpha   90.00
_cell.angle_beta   90.00
_cell.angle_gamma   90.00
#
_symmetry.space_group_name_H-M   'P 1'
#
loop_
_entity.id
_entity.type
_entity.pdbx_description
1 polymer ?
#
loop_
_entity_poly.entity_id
_entity_poly.type
_entity_poly.pdbx_seq_one_letter_code
_entity_poly.pdbx_strand_id
1 'polypeptide(L)'
;MWKLEEAERHDPWLVSTNNFVGRHVWKFDPDLGTPEERAEVEKAREKFSQNRSHVKASSDVLKNLQLIRENGIDLSIPSVRVGDREEISCEKAEIALRKAVRFTSALQAKDGHWPSEFSALLFLQPSL
;
A
#
# COMPACT_ATOMS: atom_id res chain seq x y z
N MET A 1 0.17 -12.95 -10.58
CA MET A 1 -0.10 -11.87 -9.62
C MET A 1 0.58 -10.60 -10.10
N TRP A 2 -0.01 -9.43 -9.84
CA TRP A 2 0.68 -8.16 -10.05
C TRP A 2 1.74 -7.99 -8.97
N LYS A 3 2.95 -7.59 -9.34
CA LYS A 3 4.11 -7.35 -8.48
C LYS A 3 4.45 -5.86 -8.50
N LEU A 4 4.69 -5.29 -7.33
CA LEU A 4 5.25 -3.95 -7.24
C LEU A 4 6.76 -4.04 -7.43
N GLU A 5 7.29 -3.35 -8.44
CA GLU A 5 8.73 -3.23 -8.67
C GLU A 5 9.17 -1.79 -8.49
N GLU A 6 10.29 -1.60 -7.80
CA GLU A 6 10.80 -0.30 -7.38
C GLU A 6 12.14 -0.03 -8.08
N ALA A 7 12.36 1.22 -8.49
CA ALA A 7 13.65 1.75 -8.92
C ALA A 7 14.48 0.81 -9.83
N GLU A 8 13.89 0.30 -10.91
CA GLU A 8 14.54 -0.64 -11.84
C GLU A 8 15.73 0.01 -12.59
N ARG A 9 16.85 -0.73 -12.71
CA ARG A 9 18.16 -0.19 -13.13
C ARG A 9 18.74 -0.78 -14.42
N HIS A 10 17.96 -1.57 -15.16
CA HIS A 10 18.52 -2.52 -16.14
C HIS A 10 18.12 -2.27 -17.60
N ASP A 11 17.56 -1.11 -17.94
CA ASP A 11 17.17 -0.80 -19.32
C ASP A 11 18.04 0.32 -19.92
N PRO A 12 18.70 0.09 -21.07
CA PRO A 12 19.53 1.10 -21.76
C PRO A 12 18.78 2.39 -22.16
N TRP A 13 17.46 2.35 -22.25
CA TRP A 13 16.61 3.47 -22.63
C TRP A 13 16.10 4.28 -21.43
N LEU A 14 16.36 3.82 -20.21
CA LEU A 14 15.97 4.52 -18.99
C LEU A 14 17.08 5.49 -18.55
N VAL A 15 16.73 6.78 -18.38
CA VAL A 15 17.63 7.83 -17.88
C VAL A 15 17.06 8.43 -16.60
N SER A 16 17.90 8.65 -15.60
CA SER A 16 17.52 9.30 -14.34
C SER A 16 18.67 10.10 -13.74
N THR A 17 18.34 11.21 -13.06
CA THR A 17 19.26 12.02 -12.27
C THR A 17 19.38 11.54 -10.81
N ASN A 18 18.50 10.65 -10.36
CA ASN A 18 18.42 10.17 -8.98
C ASN A 18 18.32 8.64 -8.87
N ASN A 19 18.75 7.89 -9.89
CA ASN A 19 18.68 6.42 -9.96
C ASN A 19 17.26 5.86 -9.76
N PHE A 20 16.24 6.58 -10.24
CA PHE A 20 14.82 6.21 -10.18
C PHE A 20 14.26 6.04 -8.75
N VAL A 21 14.96 6.53 -7.73
CA VAL A 21 14.46 6.50 -6.35
C VAL A 21 13.08 7.17 -6.27
N GLY A 22 12.14 6.50 -5.61
CA GLY A 22 10.75 6.93 -5.50
C GLY A 22 9.84 6.53 -6.66
N ARG A 23 10.37 5.78 -7.65
CA ARG A 23 9.57 5.25 -8.78
C ARG A 23 9.19 3.81 -8.52
N HIS A 24 7.95 3.47 -8.86
CA HIS A 24 7.45 2.11 -8.85
C HIS A 24 6.61 1.82 -10.09
N VAL A 25 6.55 0.55 -10.48
CA VAL A 25 5.70 0.05 -11.57
C VAL A 25 5.04 -1.26 -11.14
N TRP A 26 3.90 -1.58 -11.76
CA TRP A 26 3.24 -2.86 -11.58
C TRP A 26 3.57 -3.78 -12.76
N LYS A 27 4.19 -4.94 -12.50
CA LYS A 27 4.41 -5.98 -13.50
C LYS A 27 3.58 -7.20 -13.20
N PHE A 28 2.95 -7.79 -14.21
CA PHE A 28 2.21 -9.03 -14.03
C PHE A 28 3.15 -10.23 -14.20
N ASP A 29 3.12 -11.14 -13.22
CA ASP A 29 3.87 -12.39 -13.23
C ASP A 29 2.89 -13.56 -12.97
N PRO A 30 2.67 -14.50 -13.91
CA PRO A 30 1.72 -15.59 -13.74
C PRO A 30 2.11 -16.59 -12.64
N ASP A 31 3.39 -16.70 -12.32
CA ASP A 31 3.96 -17.70 -11.41
C ASP A 31 4.19 -17.13 -10.00
N LEU A 32 4.11 -15.81 -9.84
CA LEU A 32 4.27 -15.15 -8.55
C LEU A 32 3.19 -15.50 -7.52
N GLY A 33 3.67 -15.85 -6.33
CA GLY A 33 2.93 -15.96 -5.08
C GLY A 33 2.33 -17.33 -4.81
N THR A 34 2.23 -17.69 -3.53
CA THR A 34 1.66 -18.97 -3.07
C THR A 34 0.13 -19.00 -3.26
N PRO A 35 -0.51 -20.18 -3.20
CA PRO A 35 -1.97 -20.29 -3.27
C PRO A 35 -2.69 -19.40 -2.24
N GLU A 36 -2.16 -19.29 -1.02
CA GLU A 36 -2.71 -18.47 0.05
C GLU A 36 -2.63 -16.99 -0.30
N GLU A 37 -1.48 -16.55 -0.81
CA GLU A 37 -1.27 -15.15 -1.21
C GLU A 37 -2.18 -14.77 -2.37
N ARG A 38 -2.37 -15.68 -3.34
CA ARG A 38 -3.31 -15.50 -4.44
C ARG A 38 -4.75 -15.41 -3.93
N ALA A 39 -5.13 -16.23 -2.95
CA ALA A 39 -6.44 -16.19 -2.33
C ALA A 39 -6.68 -14.87 -1.58
N GLU A 40 -5.68 -14.31 -0.89
CA GLU A 40 -5.78 -12.98 -0.26
C GLU A 40 -6.02 -11.87 -1.28
N VAL A 41 -5.32 -11.91 -2.42
CA VAL A 41 -5.50 -10.96 -3.51
C VAL A 41 -6.90 -11.07 -4.12
N GLU A 42 -7.40 -12.29 -4.33
CA GLU A 42 -8.75 -12.52 -4.85
C GLU A 42 -9.83 -12.01 -3.88
N LYS A 43 -9.64 -12.25 -2.58
CA LYS A 43 -10.53 -11.69 -1.55
C LYS A 43 -10.52 -10.16 -1.54
N ALA A 44 -9.34 -9.54 -1.71
CA ALA A 44 -9.23 -8.09 -1.84
C ALA A 44 -9.96 -7.56 -3.08
N ARG A 45 -9.84 -8.27 -4.22
CA ARG A 45 -10.51 -7.95 -5.48
C ARG A 45 -12.04 -8.06 -5.38
N GLU A 46 -12.53 -9.10 -4.73
CA GLU A 46 -13.96 -9.27 -4.46
C GLU A 46 -14.49 -8.14 -3.58
N LYS A 47 -13.81 -7.85 -2.46
CA LYS A 47 -14.18 -6.75 -1.55
C LYS A 47 -14.20 -5.40 -2.26
N PHE A 48 -13.21 -5.12 -3.10
CA PHE A 48 -13.23 -3.90 -3.92
C PHE A 48 -14.44 -3.89 -4.85
N SER A 49 -14.72 -4.98 -5.56
CA SER A 49 -15.84 -5.07 -6.50
C SER A 49 -17.19 -4.81 -5.82
N GLN A 50 -17.38 -5.31 -4.60
CA GLN A 50 -18.58 -5.09 -3.80
C GLN A 50 -18.72 -3.64 -3.28
N ASN A 51 -17.59 -2.95 -3.03
CA ASN A 51 -17.58 -1.65 -2.35
C ASN A 51 -17.24 -0.46 -3.24
N ARG A 52 -16.82 -0.66 -4.50
CA ARG A 52 -16.33 0.40 -5.40
C ARG A 52 -17.31 1.55 -5.65
N SER A 53 -18.62 1.33 -5.45
CA SER A 53 -19.65 2.37 -5.53
C SER A 53 -19.73 3.22 -4.25
N HIS A 54 -19.38 2.65 -3.10
CA HIS A 54 -19.42 3.30 -1.78
C HIS A 54 -18.09 3.94 -1.41
N VAL A 55 -16.98 3.30 -1.80
CA VAL A 55 -15.61 3.76 -1.58
C VAL A 55 -14.93 3.85 -2.94
N LYS A 56 -14.80 5.09 -3.42
CA LYS A 56 -14.31 5.39 -4.77
C LYS A 56 -12.79 5.26 -4.93
N ALA A 57 -12.04 5.56 -3.86
CA ALA A 57 -10.58 5.51 -3.90
C ALA A 57 -10.06 4.08 -3.76
N SER A 58 -9.01 3.74 -4.52
CA SER A 58 -8.28 2.50 -4.31
C SER A 58 -7.52 2.62 -2.98
N SER A 59 -7.79 1.73 -2.02
CA SER A 59 -7.15 1.82 -0.68
C SER A 59 -5.75 1.20 -0.65
N ASP A 60 -5.04 1.19 -1.79
CA ASP A 60 -3.71 0.58 -1.96
C ASP A 60 -3.61 -0.87 -1.43
N VAL A 61 -4.71 -1.61 -1.40
CA VAL A 61 -4.78 -2.89 -0.67
C VAL A 61 -3.75 -3.89 -1.20
N LEU A 62 -3.62 -3.97 -2.53
CA LEU A 62 -2.68 -4.89 -3.17
C LEU A 62 -1.22 -4.55 -2.86
N LYS A 63 -0.88 -3.25 -2.88
CA LYS A 63 0.44 -2.75 -2.47
C LYS A 63 0.71 -3.08 -1.00
N ASN A 64 -0.25 -2.77 -0.12
CA ASN A 64 -0.11 -2.99 1.31
C ASN A 64 0.13 -4.47 1.63
N LEU A 65 -0.58 -5.39 0.98
CA LEU A 65 -0.38 -6.84 1.16
C LEU A 65 1.06 -7.27 0.85
N GLN A 66 1.67 -6.73 -0.22
CA GLN A 66 3.05 -7.07 -0.59
C GLN A 66 4.06 -6.45 0.38
N LEU A 67 3.99 -5.14 0.62
CA LEU A 67 4.99 -4.44 1.44
C LEU A 67 4.96 -4.91 2.91
N ILE A 68 3.77 -5.12 3.48
CA ILE A 68 3.65 -5.62 4.87
C ILE A 68 4.32 -6.98 5.00
N ARG A 69 4.14 -7.86 4.00
CA ARG A 69 4.74 -9.20 3.99
C ARG A 69 6.25 -9.14 3.82
N GLU A 70 6.73 -8.36 2.85
CA GLU A 70 8.16 -8.22 2.58
C GLU A 70 8.93 -7.60 3.75
N ASN A 71 8.33 -6.60 4.42
CA ASN A 71 8.96 -5.92 5.55
C ASN A 71 8.85 -6.69 6.87
N GLY A 72 7.89 -7.63 7.00
CA GLY A 72 7.77 -8.52 8.16
C GLY A 72 7.52 -7.80 9.49
N ILE A 73 7.03 -6.56 9.46
CA ILE A 73 6.76 -5.76 10.66
C ILE A 73 5.52 -6.32 11.40
N ASP A 74 5.65 -6.52 12.70
CA ASP A 74 4.55 -6.96 13.55
C ASP A 74 3.47 -5.88 13.71
N LEU A 75 2.30 -6.13 13.13
CA LEU A 75 1.12 -5.26 13.19
C LEU A 75 0.05 -5.73 14.20
N SER A 76 0.41 -6.61 15.14
CA SER A 76 -0.52 -7.20 16.14
C SER A 76 -1.09 -6.21 17.17
N ILE A 77 -0.52 -5.00 17.27
CA ILE A 77 -1.02 -3.95 18.18
C ILE A 77 -2.52 -3.73 17.90
N PRO A 78 -3.41 -3.77 18.92
CA PRO A 78 -4.84 -3.59 18.70
C PRO A 78 -5.16 -2.18 18.19
N SER A 79 -6.19 -2.09 17.34
CA SER A 79 -6.69 -0.78 16.91
C SER A 79 -7.50 -0.13 18.02
N VAL A 80 -7.23 1.13 18.32
CA VAL A 80 -8.07 1.95 19.20
C VAL A 80 -9.03 2.77 18.35
N ARG A 81 -10.30 2.81 18.75
CA ARG A 81 -11.31 3.72 18.19
C ARG A 81 -11.68 4.73 19.28
N VAL A 82 -11.83 5.98 18.86
CA VAL A 82 -12.32 7.06 19.72
C VAL A 82 -13.77 7.31 19.32
N GLY A 83 -14.67 7.26 20.30
CA GLY A 83 -16.08 7.54 20.11
C GLY A 83 -16.36 9.02 19.87
N ASP A 84 -17.59 9.34 19.44
CA ASP A 84 -18.02 10.73 19.33
C ASP A 84 -18.02 11.40 20.72
N ARG A 85 -17.38 12.56 20.83
CA ARG A 85 -17.19 13.33 22.08
C ARG A 85 -16.47 12.59 23.21
N GLU A 86 -15.79 11.49 22.91
CA GLU A 86 -14.97 10.79 23.89
C GLU A 86 -13.68 11.57 24.18
N GLU A 87 -13.33 11.72 25.46
CA GLU A 87 -12.05 12.32 25.86
C GLU A 87 -10.88 11.38 25.51
N ILE A 88 -9.87 11.92 24.83
CA ILE A 88 -8.70 11.14 24.39
C ILE A 88 -7.73 11.02 25.55
N SER A 89 -7.58 9.82 26.10
CA SER A 89 -6.53 9.53 27.09
C SER A 89 -5.15 9.43 26.44
N CYS A 90 -4.09 9.71 27.22
CA CYS A 90 -2.71 9.54 26.77
C CYS A 90 -2.42 8.09 26.31
N GLU A 91 -2.98 7.10 27.01
CA GLU A 91 -2.84 5.68 26.64
C GLU A 91 -3.42 5.39 25.26
N LYS A 92 -4.62 5.91 24.96
CA LYS A 92 -5.24 5.76 23.62
C LYS A 92 -4.39 6.40 22.53
N ALA A 93 -3.87 7.60 22.80
CA ALA A 93 -2.99 8.31 21.87
C ALA A 93 -1.69 7.53 21.63
N GLU A 94 -1.08 6.96 22.68
CA GLU A 94 0.15 6.19 22.58
C GLU A 94 -0.06 4.91 21.75
N ILE A 95 -1.12 4.14 22.03
CA ILE A 95 -1.41 2.90 21.28
C ILE A 95 -1.66 3.23 19.81
N ALA A 96 -2.45 4.28 19.52
CA ALA A 96 -2.74 4.71 18.16
C ALA A 96 -1.47 5.13 17.41
N LEU A 97 -0.61 5.95 18.05
CA LEU A 97 0.65 6.40 17.46
C LEU A 97 1.61 5.24 17.20
N ARG A 98 1.78 4.34 18.18
CA ARG A 98 2.66 3.18 18.04
C ARG A 98 2.21 2.28 16.90
N LYS A 99 0.90 2.05 16.77
CA LYS A 99 0.33 1.29 15.65
C LYS A 99 0.52 1.99 14.32
N ALA A 100 0.30 3.30 14.25
CA ALA A 100 0.48 4.10 13.04
C ALA A 100 1.93 4.06 12.56
N VAL A 101 2.90 4.26 13.45
CA VAL A 101 4.34 4.19 13.12
C VAL A 101 4.69 2.82 12.55
N ARG A 102 4.27 1.73 13.22
CA ARG A 102 4.53 0.37 12.72
C ARG A 102 3.90 0.12 11.36
N PHE A 103 2.65 0.55 11.18
CA PHE A 103 1.97 0.42 9.89
C PHE A 103 2.70 1.18 8.79
N THR A 104 3.07 2.44 9.02
CA THR A 104 3.83 3.24 8.05
C THR A 104 5.18 2.59 7.75
N SER A 105 5.92 2.10 8.76
CA SER A 105 7.17 1.37 8.54
C SER A 105 6.98 0.10 7.70
N ALA A 106 5.88 -0.63 7.90
CA ALA A 106 5.55 -1.83 7.12
C ALA A 106 5.24 -1.53 5.65
N LEU A 107 4.93 -0.27 5.30
CA LEU A 107 4.64 0.18 3.94
C LEU A 107 5.81 0.87 3.24
N GLN A 108 7.00 0.85 3.83
CA GLN A 108 8.18 1.45 3.22
C GLN A 108 8.73 0.55 2.10
N ALA A 109 9.06 1.14 0.96
CA ALA A 109 9.79 0.52 -0.15
C ALA A 109 11.27 0.29 0.21
N LYS A 110 11.96 -0.56 -0.56
CA LYS A 110 13.37 -0.91 -0.36
C LYS A 110 14.31 0.26 -0.59
N ASP A 111 13.97 1.17 -1.49
CA ASP A 111 14.70 2.42 -1.72
C ASP A 111 14.33 3.54 -0.72
N GLY A 112 13.44 3.23 0.25
CA GLY A 112 13.06 4.11 1.35
C GLY A 112 11.82 4.99 1.10
N HIS A 113 11.23 4.98 -0.10
CA HIS A 113 10.01 5.75 -0.35
C HIS A 113 8.75 5.07 0.19
N TRP A 114 7.60 5.75 0.12
CA TRP A 114 6.29 5.14 0.37
C TRP A 114 5.52 5.11 -0.94
N PRO A 115 5.45 3.95 -1.62
CA PRO A 115 4.65 3.82 -2.82
C PRO A 115 3.19 4.11 -2.45
N SER A 116 2.53 4.90 -3.28
CA SER A 116 1.12 5.19 -3.17
C SER A 116 0.57 5.31 -4.57
N GLU A 117 -0.61 4.77 -4.80
CA GLU A 117 -1.37 5.23 -5.93
C GLU A 117 -1.72 6.71 -5.71
N PHE A 118 -1.45 7.52 -6.73
CA PHE A 118 -1.84 8.92 -6.79
C PHE A 118 -2.68 9.12 -8.04
N SER A 119 -3.83 8.43 -8.11
CA SER A 119 -4.82 8.69 -9.15
C SER A 119 -5.55 9.98 -8.81
N ALA A 120 -5.01 11.08 -9.34
CA ALA A 120 -5.64 12.38 -9.32
C ALA A 120 -6.96 12.29 -10.10
N LEU A 121 -8.08 12.18 -9.36
CA LEU A 121 -9.47 12.14 -9.85
C LEU A 121 -9.89 10.84 -10.55
N LEU A 122 -11.17 10.46 -10.38
CA LEU A 122 -11.81 9.38 -11.14
C LEU A 122 -11.90 9.65 -12.65
N PHE A 123 -11.50 10.84 -13.08
CA PHE A 123 -11.37 11.30 -14.44
C PHE A 123 -10.21 12.30 -14.47
N LEU A 124 -9.16 12.00 -15.22
CA LEU A 124 -8.15 13.00 -15.55
C LEU A 124 -8.80 14.05 -16.46
N GLN A 125 -8.49 15.33 -16.26
CA GLN A 125 -8.81 16.33 -17.28
C GLN A 125 -8.11 15.94 -18.60
N PRO A 126 -8.72 16.17 -19.77
CA PRO A 126 -8.20 15.71 -21.06
C PRO A 126 -6.79 16.17 -21.46
N SER A 127 -6.16 17.05 -20.68
CA SER A 127 -4.86 17.65 -20.98
C SER A 127 -3.72 17.14 -20.10
N LEU A 128 -3.89 16.03 -19.39
CA LEU A 128 -2.84 15.37 -18.58
C LEU A 128 -2.28 14.15 -19.31
#